data_AF-A0A6G7K7A9-F1
#
_entry.id   AF-A0A6G7K7A9-F1
#
_cell.length_a   1.000
_cell.length_b   1.000
_cell.length_c   1.000
_cell.angle_alpha   90.00
_cell.angle_beta   90.00
_cell.angle_gamma   90.00
#
_symmetry.space_group_name_H-M   'P 1'
#
loop_
_entity.id
_entity.type
_entity.pdbx_description
1 polymer ?
#
loop_
_entity_poly.entity_id
_entity_poly.type
_entity_poly.pdbx_seq_one_letter_code
_entity_poly.pdbx_strand_id
1 'polypeptide(L)' 'MRADLYEAYQEWRSGMLDFQDDLSWEESEEADFAVWDAADHNARDDFNLFLASKALDQVSFQDMKAMEIQYDAEM' A
#
# COMPACT_ATOMS: atom_id res chain seq x y z
N MET A 1 -0.18 5.22 -16.59
CA MET A 1 0.43 5.30 -15.25
C MET A 1 1.94 5.40 -15.41
N ARG A 2 2.66 6.19 -14.61
CA ARG A 2 4.14 6.20 -14.66
C ARG A 2 4.63 4.85 -14.12
N ALA A 3 5.56 4.20 -14.83
CA ALA A 3 6.08 2.88 -14.44
C ALA A 3 6.68 2.91 -13.03
N ASP A 4 7.42 3.97 -12.71
CA ASP A 4 8.09 4.16 -11.41
C ASP A 4 7.11 4.24 -10.23
N LEU A 5 5.89 4.77 -10.44
CA LEU A 5 4.86 4.84 -9.40
C LEU A 5 4.25 3.47 -9.12
N TYR A 6 4.06 2.67 -10.17
CA TYR A 6 3.51 1.32 -10.03
C TYR A 6 4.50 0.37 -9.35
N GLU A 7 5.78 0.45 -9.73
CA GLU A 7 6.85 -0.30 -9.08
C GLU A 7 6.96 0.06 -7.59
N ALA A 8 6.88 1.36 -7.26
CA ALA A 8 6.82 1.80 -5.87
C ALA A 8 5.58 1.27 -5.14
N TYR A 9 4.42 1.22 -5.79
CA TYR A 9 3.20 0.66 -5.22
C TYR A 9 3.36 -0.84 -4.91
N GLN A 10 3.95 -1.61 -5.82
CA GLN A 10 4.22 -3.04 -5.62
C GLN A 10 5.18 -3.28 -4.44
N GLU A 11 6.26 -2.50 -4.36
CA GLU A 11 7.24 -2.59 -3.27
C GLU A 11 6.61 -2.26 -1.91
N TRP A 12 5.86 -1.15 -1.85
CA TRP A 12 5.12 -0.75 -0.66
C TRP A 12 4.11 -1.82 -0.22
N ARG A 13 3.36 -2.38 -1.19
CA ARG A 13 2.36 -3.41 -0.92
C ARG A 13 2.98 -4.68 -0.37
N SER A 14 4.12 -5.09 -0.92
CA SER A 14 4.88 -6.24 -0.41
C SER A 14 5.38 -6.02 1.02
N GLY A 15 5.91 -4.83 1.33
CA GLY A 15 6.39 -4.52 2.67
C GLY A 15 5.28 -4.52 3.74
N MET A 16 4.06 -4.15 3.37
CA MET A 16 2.90 -4.20 4.27
C MET A 16 2.42 -5.63 4.54
N LEU A 17 2.51 -6.53 3.56
CA LEU A 17 2.19 -7.94 3.75
C LEU A 17 3.20 -8.63 4.66
N ASP A 18 4.49 -8.34 4.51
CA ASP A 18 5.55 -8.87 5.38
C ASP A 18 5.37 -8.40 6.83
N PHE A 19 5.01 -7.12 7.03
CA PHE A 19 4.73 -6.58 8.36
C PHE A 19 3.48 -7.21 9.01
N GLN A 20 2.48 -7.56 8.20
CA GLN A 20 1.28 -8.24 8.66
C GLN A 20 1.55 -9.70 9.06
N ASP A 21 2.41 -10.41 8.31
CA ASP A 21 2.82 -11.77 8.65
C ASP A 21 3.62 -11.78 9.96
N ASP A 22 4.52 -10.82 10.16
CA ASP A 22 5.29 -10.66 11.40
C ASP A 22 4.42 -10.29 12.63
N LEU A 23 3.36 -9.49 12.46
CA LEU A 23 2.42 -9.14 13.53
C LEU A 23 1.42 -10.27 13.88
N SER A 24 1.22 -11.24 12.99
CA SER A 24 0.27 -12.35 13.19
C SER A 24 0.67 -13.33 14.31
N TRP A 25 1.89 -13.19 14.87
CA TRP A 25 2.38 -13.97 16.01
C TRP A 25 1.82 -13.54 17.38
N GLU A 26 1.25 -12.33 17.51
CA GLU A 26 0.59 -11.87 18.74
C GLU A 26 -0.93 -12.06 18.62
N GLU A 27 -1.35 -13.31 18.82
CA GLU A 27 -2.70 -13.86 18.68
C GLU A 27 -3.71 -13.37 19.76
N SER A 28 -3.83 -12.05 19.98
CA SER A 28 -4.86 -11.52 20.88
C SER A 28 -5.56 -10.28 20.34
N GLU A 29 -6.88 -10.44 20.23
CA GLU A 29 -7.87 -9.47 19.80
C GLU A 29 -7.92 -9.27 18.29
N GLU A 30 -9.13 -9.14 17.78
CA GLU A 30 -9.47 -8.83 16.40
C GLU A 30 -8.75 -7.53 16.00
N ALA A 31 -7.47 -7.62 15.68
CA ALA A 31 -6.81 -6.64 14.85
C ALA A 31 -7.61 -6.72 13.56
N ASP A 32 -8.60 -5.82 13.43
CA ASP A 32 -9.22 -5.47 12.16
C ASP A 32 -8.10 -5.58 11.15
N PHE A 33 -8.16 -6.60 10.30
CA PHE A 33 -7.22 -6.79 9.22
C PHE A 33 -7.40 -5.54 8.38
N ALA A 34 -6.66 -4.47 8.71
CA ALA A 34 -6.79 -3.20 8.08
C ALA A 34 -6.47 -3.52 6.63
N VAL A 35 -7.49 -3.57 5.79
CA VAL A 35 -7.26 -3.74 4.36
C VAL A 35 -6.68 -2.39 3.98
N TRP A 36 -5.35 -2.31 3.87
CA TRP A 36 -4.62 -1.09 3.51
C TRP A 36 -4.93 -0.70 2.06
N ASP A 37 -6.19 -0.48 1.72
CA ASP A 37 -6.64 -0.16 0.37
C ASP A 37 -6.56 1.34 0.10
N ALA A 38 -6.83 1.76 -1.13
CA ALA A 38 -6.86 3.17 -1.47
C ALA A 38 -7.94 3.97 -0.72
N ALA A 39 -8.99 3.32 -0.21
CA ALA A 39 -10.06 3.96 0.53
C ALA A 39 -9.64 4.29 1.98
N ASP A 40 -8.66 3.57 2.54
CA ASP A 40 -8.00 3.93 3.78
C ASP A 40 -7.08 5.16 3.57
N HIS A 41 -7.44 6.25 4.27
CA HIS A 41 -6.65 7.48 4.25
C HIS A 41 -5.26 7.29 4.86
N ASN A 42 -5.12 6.45 5.88
CA ASN A 42 -3.83 6.18 6.52
C ASN A 42 -2.92 5.41 5.56
N ALA A 43 -3.47 4.42 4.83
CA ALA A 43 -2.73 3.67 3.82
C ALA A 43 -2.22 4.58 2.69
N ARG A 44 -3.05 5.52 2.23
CA ARG A 44 -2.63 6.51 1.22
C ARG A 44 -1.57 7.47 1.75
N ASP A 45 -1.70 7.93 2.98
CA ASP A 45 -0.74 8.85 3.58
C ASP A 45 0.62 8.17 3.82
N ASP A 46 0.61 6.90 4.25
CA ASP A 46 1.80 6.07 4.36
C ASP A 46 2.46 5.81 3.01
N PHE A 47 1.68 5.45 1.99
CA PHE A 47 2.20 5.31 0.63
C PHE A 47 2.80 6.62 0.09
N ASN A 48 2.17 7.77 0.36
CA ASN A 48 2.72 9.07 -0.01
C ASN A 48 4.01 9.42 0.73
N LEU A 49 4.17 8.97 1.99
CA LEU A 49 5.42 9.08 2.73
C LEU A 49 6.52 8.21 2.11
N PHE A 50 6.16 6.99 1.71
CA PHE A 50 7.05 6.07 0.99
C PHE A 50 7.50 6.67 -0.36
N LEU A 51 6.59 7.24 -1.14
CA LEU A 51 6.90 7.94 -2.39
C LEU A 51 7.85 9.11 -2.18
N ALA A 52 7.63 9.90 -1.12
CA ALA A 52 8.52 11.01 -0.78
C ALA A 52 9.96 10.54 -0.50
N SER A 53 10.14 9.37 0.11
CA SER A 53 11.47 8.77 0.33
C SER A 53 12.19 8.40 -0.97
N LYS A 54 11.44 8.15 -2.05
CA LYS A 54 11.94 7.86 -3.40
C LYS A 54 11.98 9.10 -4.31
N ALA A 55 11.74 10.30 -3.78
CA ALA A 55 11.62 11.55 -4.53
C ALA A 55 10.54 11.48 -5.65
N LEU A 56 9.48 10.70 -5.42
CA LEU A 56 8.33 10.60 -6.31
C LEU A 56 7.21 11.54 -5.87
N ASP A 57 6.39 11.96 -6.84
CA ASP A 57 5.23 12.82 -6.60
C ASP A 57 4.18 12.07 -5.77
N GLN A 58 3.49 12.79 -4.89
CA GLN A 58 2.34 12.26 -4.15
C GLN A 58 1.20 11.85 -5.10
N VAL A 59 0.40 10.89 -4.67
CA VAL A 59 -0.72 10.34 -5.42
C VAL A 59 -2.05 10.68 -4.79
N SER A 60 -3.05 10.84 -5.64
CA SER A 60 -4.44 10.99 -5.21
C SER A 60 -5.07 9.63 -4.90
N PHE A 61 -6.27 9.65 -4.30
CA PHE A 61 -7.12 8.47 -4.17
C PHE A 61 -7.30 7.72 -5.50
N GLN A 62 -7.56 8.47 -6.58
CA GLN A 62 -7.85 7.87 -7.89
C GLN A 62 -6.62 7.18 -8.48
N ASP A 63 -5.45 7.79 -8.29
CA ASP A 63 -4.17 7.22 -8.75
C ASP A 63 -3.84 5.94 -7.98
N MET A 64 -3.97 5.97 -6.65
CA MET A 64 -3.75 4.80 -5.81
C MET A 64 -4.75 3.68 -6.12
N LYS A 65 -6.03 4.01 -6.34
CA LYS A 65 -7.05 3.02 -6.70
C LYS A 65 -6.79 2.38 -8.06
N ALA A 66 -6.26 3.13 -9.03
CA ALA A 66 -5.88 2.57 -10.32
C ALA A 66 -4.71 1.57 -10.18
N MET A 67 -3.74 1.86 -9.32
CA MET A 67 -2.63 0.95 -9.01
C MET A 67 -3.11 -0.31 -8.29
N GLU A 68 -4.02 -0.16 -7.33
CA GLU A 68 -4.65 -1.29 -6.62
C GLU A 68 -5.37 -2.23 -7.57
N ILE A 69 -6.22 -1.70 -8.47
CA ILE A 69 -6.93 -2.52 -9.47
C ILE A 69 -5.95 -3.25 -10.39
N GLN A 70 -4.85 -2.62 -10.78
CA GLN A 70 -3.84 -3.26 -11.61
C GLN A 70 -3.11 -4.37 -10.85
N TYR A 71 -2.73 -4.12 -9.59
CA TYR A 71 -2.07 -5.09 -8.73
C TYR A 71 -2.93 -6.33 -8.50
N ASP A 72 -4.21 -6.14 -8.19
CA ASP A 72 -5.17 -7.24 -7.99
C ASP A 72 -5.44 -8.05 -9.28
N ALA A 73 -5.24 -7.45 -10.45
CA ALA A 73 -5.37 -8.14 -11.73
C ALA A 73 -4.11 -8.96 -12.12
N GLU A 74 -2.96 -8.64 -11.53
CA GLU A 74 -1.67 -9.29 -11.79
C GLU A 74 -1.35 -10.43 -10.80
N MET A 75 -2.04 -10.48 -9.65
CA MET A 75 -1.92 -11.50 -8.60
C MET A 75 -2.97 -12.61 -8.73
#